data_AF-A0A0L6W8C1-F1
#
_entry.id   AF-A0A0L6W8C1-F1
#
_cell.length_a   1.000
_cell.length_b   1.000
_cell.length_c   1.000
_cell.angle_alpha   90.00
_cell.angle_beta   90.00
_cell.angle_gamma   90.00
#
_symmetry.space_group_name_H-M   'P 1'
#
loop_
_entity.id
_entity.type
_entity.pdbx_description
1 polymer ?
#
loop_
_entity_poly.entity_id
_entity_poly.type
_entity_poly.pdbx_seq_one_letter_code
_entity_poly.pdbx_strand_id
1 'polypeptide(L)'
;MKLSFSLAKLQKAEPPPASLKRPTFDLGDDDTLDAAPTSAAADRNTPANKKLLAQNVATSKTMKKRMEAEMKVDETVYEYDEVWDRMQEAKLRQKAVKEREALERKPKYIRGLLESAATRKLDHLRAEEKMMQLEREAEGDQYKDKEVFVTQAYKDQMAEVRKAEEEERKREEQRKRQGYKSTGMTHFYRKMLEESEQNHEATVAATQKTRIIGPQGPAPNLTIVKPPDHASLSDLELARIARAEGKEVELNDDNQIVDKRDLLNAGLNLAAPNTRRLGMRSANAQASQVGSETIQTHRAVGTAASRREINERRAREIRQQMEEEEGRVTQEKRLAEEETTRRIVAKRNTEVDVQSARERYLHRKRQRLETETQDLMIPSV
;
A
#
# COMPACT_ATOMS: atom_id res chain seq x y z
N MET A 1 22.69 43.97 18.82
CA MET A 1 23.84 43.04 18.76
C MET A 1 23.98 42.56 17.32
N LYS A 2 25.09 42.91 16.66
CA LYS A 2 25.37 42.52 15.27
C LYS A 2 26.01 41.12 15.32
N LEU A 3 25.32 40.10 14.81
CA LEU A 3 25.79 38.72 14.79
C LEU A 3 26.44 38.42 13.44
N SER A 4 27.76 38.52 13.38
CA SER A 4 28.58 38.10 12.25
C SER A 4 28.95 36.62 12.41
N PHE A 5 28.40 35.75 11.56
CA PHE A 5 28.85 34.36 11.43
C PHE A 5 29.99 34.30 10.43
N SER A 6 31.20 33.99 10.91
CA SER A 6 32.37 33.68 10.08
C SER A 6 32.19 32.29 9.45
N LEU A 7 32.06 32.24 8.13
CA LEU A 7 32.07 31.00 7.35
C LEU A 7 33.50 30.42 7.36
N ALA A 8 33.66 29.23 7.92
CA ALA A 8 34.93 28.52 7.91
C ALA A 8 35.28 28.06 6.48
N LYS A 9 36.54 28.30 6.16
CA LYS A 9 37.25 28.08 4.89
C LYS A 9 37.14 26.63 4.39
N LEU A 10 36.75 26.46 3.12
CA LEU A 10 36.79 25.20 2.38
C LEU A 10 38.23 24.64 2.42
N GLN A 11 38.40 23.46 3.02
CA GLN A 11 39.64 22.72 2.93
C GLN A 11 39.77 22.07 1.54
N LYS A 12 40.95 22.30 0.99
CA LYS A 12 41.61 21.79 -0.21
C LYS A 12 41.18 20.37 -0.60
N ALA A 13 40.77 20.20 -1.85
CA ALA A 13 40.50 18.91 -2.46
C ALA A 13 41.77 18.05 -2.54
N GLU A 14 41.69 16.83 -2.02
CA GLU A 14 42.66 15.76 -2.26
C GLU A 14 42.54 15.26 -3.71
N PRO A 15 43.64 14.82 -4.36
CA PRO A 15 43.58 14.22 -5.68
C PRO A 15 42.80 12.89 -5.62
N PRO A 16 42.00 12.54 -6.65
CA PRO A 16 41.19 11.33 -6.61
C PRO A 16 42.08 10.07 -6.47
N PRO A 17 41.68 9.07 -5.67
CA PRO A 17 42.39 7.80 -5.61
C PRO A 17 42.33 7.11 -6.97
N ALA A 18 43.44 6.49 -7.37
CA ALA A 18 43.59 5.77 -8.63
C ALA A 18 42.44 4.78 -8.85
N SER A 19 41.73 4.93 -9.97
CA SER A 19 40.60 4.09 -10.34
C SER A 19 41.05 2.63 -10.51
N LEU A 20 40.51 1.76 -9.66
CA LEU A 20 40.55 0.31 -9.83
C LEU A 20 39.95 -0.03 -11.21
N LYS A 21 40.68 -0.85 -11.96
CA LYS A 21 40.31 -1.31 -13.32
C LYS A 21 38.88 -1.86 -13.31
N ARG A 22 38.00 -1.28 -14.14
CA ARG A 22 36.67 -1.82 -14.42
C ARG A 22 36.80 -3.18 -15.12
N PRO A 23 35.88 -4.13 -14.88
CA PRO A 23 35.78 -5.33 -15.69
C PRO A 23 35.40 -4.96 -17.12
N THR A 24 36.05 -5.62 -18.08
CA THR A 24 35.81 -5.59 -19.52
C THR A 24 34.42 -6.14 -19.88
N PHE A 25 33.37 -5.42 -19.53
CA PHE A 25 32.00 -5.61 -20.02
C PHE A 25 31.23 -4.29 -19.85
N ASP A 26 31.69 -3.26 -20.56
CA ASP A 26 30.97 -1.98 -20.74
C ASP A 26 30.93 -1.74 -22.25
N LEU A 27 29.85 -2.20 -22.88
CA LEU A 27 29.56 -2.03 -24.30
C LEU A 27 28.92 -0.65 -24.49
N GLY A 28 29.69 0.38 -24.22
CA GLY A 28 29.36 1.77 -24.52
C GLY A 28 30.47 2.32 -25.38
N ASP A 29 30.42 2.04 -26.67
CA ASP A 29 31.19 2.79 -27.65
C ASP A 29 30.27 3.33 -28.74
N ASP A 30 30.52 4.59 -28.97
CA ASP A 30 29.93 5.55 -29.90
C ASP A 30 30.38 5.18 -31.33
N ASP A 31 29.93 4.03 -31.84
CA ASP A 31 30.10 3.70 -33.24
C ASP A 31 28.93 4.33 -34.01
N THR A 32 29.21 5.53 -34.51
CA THR A 32 28.60 6.13 -35.69
C THR A 32 27.93 5.09 -36.58
N LEU A 33 26.64 5.29 -36.85
CA LEU A 33 25.84 4.53 -37.82
C LEU A 33 26.57 4.48 -39.18
N ASP A 34 27.45 3.49 -39.34
CA ASP A 34 28.11 3.25 -40.61
C ASP A 34 27.13 2.43 -41.45
N ALA A 35 26.34 3.19 -42.23
CA ALA A 35 25.42 2.67 -43.22
C ALA A 35 26.11 1.55 -44.00
N ALA A 36 25.52 0.36 -43.95
CA ALA A 36 25.98 -0.79 -44.71
C ALA A 36 26.24 -0.38 -46.18
N PRO A 37 27.46 -0.58 -46.74
CA PRO A 37 27.69 -0.30 -48.13
C PRO A 37 26.95 -1.36 -48.95
N THR A 38 25.73 -1.02 -49.34
CA THR A 38 25.00 -1.66 -50.43
C THR A 38 25.52 -1.10 -51.75
N SER A 39 26.80 -1.35 -52.07
CA SER A 39 27.27 -1.15 -53.44
C SER A 39 28.52 -1.98 -53.72
N ALA A 40 28.33 -3.02 -54.54
CA ALA A 40 29.13 -3.48 -55.68
C ALA A 40 30.64 -3.15 -55.85
N ALA A 41 31.41 -2.88 -54.79
CA ALA A 41 32.86 -2.72 -54.87
C ALA A 41 33.53 -3.76 -53.95
N ALA A 42 34.05 -4.82 -54.57
CA ALA A 42 34.76 -5.89 -53.89
C ALA A 42 36.17 -5.45 -53.45
N ASP A 43 36.27 -4.78 -52.31
CA ASP A 43 37.56 -4.58 -51.64
C ASP A 43 38.01 -5.88 -50.97
N ARG A 44 39.17 -6.38 -51.41
CA ARG A 44 39.68 -7.72 -51.06
C ARG A 44 40.19 -7.85 -49.61
N ASN A 45 40.20 -6.77 -48.82
CA ASN A 45 40.81 -6.72 -47.48
C ASN A 45 39.84 -6.48 -46.31
N THR A 46 38.57 -6.86 -46.41
CA THR A 46 37.72 -6.94 -45.21
C THR A 46 38.17 -8.11 -44.31
N PRO A 47 38.40 -7.90 -42.99
CA PRO A 47 38.89 -8.94 -42.09
C PRO A 47 37.93 -10.13 -42.04
N ALA A 48 38.47 -11.35 -41.99
CA ALA A 48 37.70 -12.59 -42.04
C ALA A 48 36.56 -12.64 -41.01
N ASN A 49 36.77 -12.07 -39.82
CA ASN A 49 35.77 -11.95 -38.77
C ASN A 49 34.54 -11.13 -39.18
N LYS A 50 34.70 -10.07 -39.99
CA LYS A 50 33.59 -9.23 -40.47
C LYS A 50 32.79 -9.93 -41.59
N LYS A 51 33.45 -10.75 -42.42
CA LYS A 51 32.77 -11.62 -43.40
C LYS A 51 31.98 -12.75 -42.73
N LEU A 52 32.55 -13.37 -41.69
CA LEU A 52 31.87 -14.44 -40.94
C LEU A 52 30.69 -13.90 -40.13
N LEU A 53 30.80 -12.70 -39.54
CA LEU A 53 29.64 -12.03 -38.92
C LEU A 53 28.53 -11.74 -39.94
N ALA A 54 28.86 -11.21 -41.11
CA ALA A 54 27.87 -10.93 -42.16
C ALA A 54 27.20 -12.22 -42.68
N GLN A 55 27.94 -13.33 -42.74
CA GLN A 55 27.40 -14.63 -43.14
C GLN A 55 26.47 -15.24 -42.08
N ASN A 56 26.73 -14.98 -40.79
CA ASN A 56 25.87 -15.40 -39.68
C ASN A 56 24.58 -14.56 -39.56
N VAL A 57 24.56 -13.35 -40.13
CA VAL A 57 23.38 -12.47 -40.19
C VAL A 57 22.51 -12.76 -41.43
N ALA A 58 23.08 -13.39 -42.47
CA ALA A 58 22.34 -13.76 -43.66
C ALA A 58 21.40 -14.94 -43.37
N THR A 59 20.16 -14.62 -43.03
CA THR A 59 19.11 -15.61 -42.80
C THR A 59 18.97 -16.52 -44.03
N SER A 60 19.10 -17.82 -43.80
CA SER A 60 19.07 -18.81 -44.88
C SER A 60 17.74 -18.78 -45.61
N LYS A 61 17.70 -19.15 -46.90
CA LYS A 61 16.44 -19.15 -47.69
C LYS A 61 15.35 -20.03 -47.06
N THR A 62 15.74 -21.10 -46.36
CA THR A 62 14.82 -21.97 -45.61
C THR A 62 14.28 -21.27 -44.36
N MET A 63 15.11 -20.50 -43.66
CA MET A 63 14.70 -19.67 -42.52
C MET A 63 13.74 -18.56 -42.95
N LYS A 64 14.02 -17.83 -44.05
CA LYS A 64 13.11 -16.81 -44.58
C LYS A 64 11.72 -17.36 -44.91
N LYS A 65 11.66 -18.54 -45.55
CA LYS A 65 10.37 -19.20 -45.84
C LYS A 65 9.61 -19.61 -44.56
N ARG A 66 10.32 -20.01 -43.50
CA ARG A 66 9.70 -20.31 -42.20
C ARG A 66 9.18 -19.04 -41.54
N MET A 67 9.98 -17.98 -41.51
CA MET A 67 9.56 -16.66 -41.03
C MET A 67 8.35 -16.13 -41.79
N GLU A 68 8.34 -16.23 -43.13
CA GLU A 68 7.20 -15.82 -43.96
C GLU A 68 5.95 -16.68 -43.72
N ALA A 69 6.11 -17.98 -43.45
CA ALA A 69 5.00 -18.85 -43.09
C ALA A 69 4.43 -18.52 -41.70
N GLU A 70 5.29 -18.23 -40.74
CA GLU A 70 4.92 -17.81 -39.38
C GLU A 70 4.25 -16.43 -39.39
N MET A 71 4.79 -15.46 -40.13
CA MET A 71 4.20 -14.13 -40.31
C MET A 71 2.83 -14.17 -40.99
N LYS A 72 2.56 -15.16 -41.85
CA LYS A 72 1.23 -15.35 -42.46
C LYS A 72 0.21 -15.91 -41.47
N VAL A 73 0.66 -16.68 -40.49
CA VAL A 73 -0.21 -17.19 -39.42
C VAL A 73 -0.47 -16.08 -38.42
N ASP A 74 0.57 -15.35 -38.01
CA ASP A 74 0.48 -14.20 -37.14
C ASP A 74 1.60 -13.19 -37.43
N GLU A 75 1.20 -12.02 -37.90
CA GLU A 75 2.09 -10.91 -38.25
C GLU A 75 2.75 -10.26 -37.01
N THR A 76 2.35 -10.61 -35.78
CA THR A 76 2.93 -10.07 -34.54
C THR A 76 4.08 -10.91 -34.00
N VAL A 77 4.35 -12.09 -34.58
CA VAL A 77 5.31 -13.08 -34.06
C VAL A 77 6.71 -12.51 -33.84
N TYR A 78 7.10 -11.51 -34.65
CA TYR A 78 8.41 -10.88 -34.59
C TYR A 78 8.40 -9.43 -34.06
N GLU A 79 7.28 -8.91 -33.54
CA GLU A 79 7.13 -7.53 -33.05
C GLU A 79 7.61 -7.32 -31.59
N TYR A 80 8.51 -8.16 -31.08
CA TYR A 80 8.94 -8.11 -29.68
C TYR A 80 9.56 -6.75 -29.30
N ASP A 81 10.48 -6.25 -30.11
CA ASP A 81 11.16 -4.96 -29.87
C ASP A 81 10.16 -3.80 -29.90
N GLU A 82 9.23 -3.79 -30.85
CA GLU A 82 8.22 -2.72 -30.94
C GLU A 82 7.30 -2.67 -29.72
N VAL A 83 6.87 -3.84 -29.22
CA VAL A 83 6.04 -3.94 -28.00
C VAL A 83 6.83 -3.51 -26.78
N TRP A 84 8.10 -3.88 -26.70
CA TRP A 84 8.99 -3.49 -25.61
C TRP A 84 9.24 -1.98 -25.60
N ASP A 85 9.57 -1.39 -26.75
CA ASP A 85 9.79 0.05 -26.91
C ASP A 85 8.53 0.84 -26.52
N ARG A 86 7.35 0.43 -27.00
CA ARG A 86 6.07 1.03 -26.61
C ARG A 86 5.81 0.91 -25.10
N MET A 87 6.16 -0.21 -24.49
CA MET A 87 6.05 -0.40 -23.04
C MET A 87 6.97 0.55 -22.27
N GLN A 88 8.21 0.74 -22.74
CA GLN A 88 9.16 1.67 -22.12
C GLN A 88 8.72 3.11 -22.30
N GLU A 89 8.25 3.50 -23.48
CA GLU A 89 7.67 4.82 -23.73
C GLU A 89 6.49 5.12 -22.83
N ALA A 90 5.57 4.16 -22.65
CA ALA A 90 4.42 4.31 -21.74
C ALA A 90 4.87 4.53 -20.29
N LYS A 91 5.87 3.77 -19.83
CA LYS A 91 6.47 3.96 -18.49
C LYS A 91 7.13 5.33 -18.35
N LEU A 92 7.85 5.80 -19.36
CA LEU A 92 8.49 7.13 -19.36
C LEU A 92 7.44 8.25 -19.30
N ARG A 93 6.34 8.12 -20.07
CA ARG A 93 5.23 9.08 -20.01
C ARG A 93 4.59 9.12 -18.63
N GLN A 94 4.37 7.97 -17.99
CA GLN A 94 3.84 7.91 -16.61
C GLN A 94 4.80 8.57 -15.61
N LYS A 95 6.11 8.34 -15.73
CA LYS A 95 7.12 9.01 -14.88
C LYS A 95 7.08 10.53 -15.06
N ALA A 96 7.02 11.02 -16.30
CA ALA A 96 6.93 12.45 -16.58
C ALA A 96 5.65 13.08 -15.99
N VAL A 97 4.52 12.36 -16.01
CA VAL A 97 3.28 12.82 -15.35
C VAL A 97 3.46 12.88 -13.83
N LYS A 98 4.08 11.85 -13.21
CA LYS A 98 4.36 11.83 -11.77
C LYS A 98 5.31 12.95 -11.34
N GLU A 99 6.31 13.27 -12.16
CA GLU A 99 7.23 14.39 -11.90
C GLU A 99 6.53 15.75 -11.98
N ARG A 100 5.64 15.94 -12.96
CA ARG A 100 4.79 17.14 -13.04
C ARG A 100 3.88 17.26 -11.82
N GLU A 101 3.23 16.17 -11.41
CA GLU A 101 2.42 16.15 -10.19
C GLU A 101 3.26 16.46 -8.95
N ALA A 102 4.49 15.93 -8.86
CA ALA A 102 5.40 16.20 -7.75
C ALA A 102 5.83 17.68 -7.70
N LEU A 103 6.03 18.33 -8.84
CA LEU A 103 6.36 19.75 -8.93
C LEU A 103 5.19 20.65 -8.52
N GLU A 104 3.96 20.28 -8.91
CA GLU A 104 2.73 21.00 -8.51
C GLU A 104 2.34 20.75 -7.05
N ARG A 105 2.87 19.69 -6.43
CA ARG A 105 2.51 19.29 -5.08
C ARG A 105 3.00 20.32 -4.07
N LYS A 106 2.05 21.04 -3.49
CA LYS A 106 2.28 21.97 -2.38
C LYS A 106 2.92 21.25 -1.17
N PRO A 107 3.72 21.97 -0.37
CA PRO A 107 4.35 21.42 0.83
C PRO A 107 3.31 20.85 1.79
N LYS A 108 3.56 19.61 2.25
CA LYS A 108 2.60 18.79 3.02
C LYS A 108 2.11 19.45 4.32
N TYR A 109 2.96 20.25 4.98
CA TYR A 109 2.70 20.75 6.33
C TYR A 109 2.45 22.25 6.42
N ILE A 110 2.94 23.06 5.46
CA ILE A 110 2.84 24.52 5.55
C ILE A 110 1.38 24.98 5.51
N ARG A 111 0.56 24.36 4.65
CA ARG A 111 -0.86 24.67 4.58
C ARG A 111 -1.57 24.44 5.92
N GLY A 112 -1.37 23.27 6.53
CA GLY A 112 -1.99 22.95 7.81
C GLY A 112 -1.52 23.86 8.94
N LEU A 113 -0.24 24.25 8.93
CA LEU A 113 0.27 25.22 9.90
C LEU A 113 -0.41 26.59 9.73
N LEU A 114 -0.51 27.10 8.50
CA LEU A 114 -1.16 28.38 8.20
C LEU A 114 -2.66 28.35 8.54
N GLU A 115 -3.36 27.27 8.19
CA GLU A 115 -4.76 27.07 8.56
C GLU A 115 -4.93 27.06 10.08
N SER A 116 -4.10 26.31 10.82
CA SER A 116 -4.16 26.29 12.29
C SER A 116 -3.84 27.64 12.93
N ALA A 117 -2.96 28.43 12.32
CA ALA A 117 -2.64 29.77 12.79
C ALA A 117 -3.82 30.72 12.55
N ALA A 118 -4.50 30.59 11.40
CA ALA A 118 -5.69 31.36 11.08
C ALA A 118 -6.86 31.00 12.01
N THR A 119 -7.11 29.71 12.28
CA THR A 119 -8.16 29.30 13.22
C THR A 119 -7.90 29.83 14.62
N ARG A 120 -6.66 29.73 15.14
CA ARG A 120 -6.32 30.30 16.45
C ARG A 120 -6.54 31.81 16.53
N LYS A 121 -6.24 32.54 15.46
CA LYS A 121 -6.51 33.99 15.40
C LYS A 121 -8.01 34.28 15.46
N LEU A 122 -8.82 33.54 14.69
CA LEU A 122 -10.28 33.68 14.74
C LEU A 122 -10.86 33.30 16.11
N ASP A 123 -10.36 32.22 16.71
CA ASP A 123 -10.80 31.79 18.04
C ASP A 123 -10.43 32.81 19.12
N HIS A 124 -9.26 33.44 19.00
CA HIS A 124 -8.85 34.53 19.89
C HIS A 124 -9.78 35.74 19.78
N LEU A 125 -10.09 36.19 18.55
CA LEU A 125 -11.04 37.29 18.33
C LEU A 125 -12.43 36.95 18.87
N ARG A 126 -12.91 35.71 18.69
CA ARG A 126 -14.19 35.25 19.25
C ARG A 126 -14.19 35.26 20.78
N ALA A 127 -13.08 34.86 21.39
CA ALA A 127 -12.94 34.86 22.84
C ALA A 127 -12.96 36.28 23.40
N GLU A 128 -12.24 37.21 22.79
CA GLU A 128 -12.25 38.63 23.16
C GLU A 128 -13.64 39.25 23.01
N GLU A 129 -14.35 38.93 21.92
CA GLU A 129 -15.72 39.42 21.71
C GLU A 129 -16.69 38.91 22.79
N LYS A 130 -16.65 37.61 23.08
CA LYS A 130 -17.46 37.02 24.15
C LYS A 130 -17.11 37.60 25.51
N MET A 131 -15.83 37.85 25.78
CA MET A 131 -15.38 38.48 27.01
C MET A 131 -15.96 39.90 27.13
N MET A 132 -15.87 40.73 26.08
CA MET A 132 -16.46 42.07 26.06
C MET A 132 -17.99 42.05 26.21
N GLN A 133 -18.67 41.06 25.65
CA GLN A 133 -20.13 40.89 25.82
C GLN A 133 -20.47 40.56 27.28
N LEU A 134 -19.75 39.63 27.89
CA LEU A 134 -19.93 39.29 29.30
C LEU A 134 -19.66 40.47 30.23
N GLU A 135 -18.64 41.29 29.95
CA GLU A 135 -18.36 42.52 30.70
C GLU A 135 -19.52 43.51 30.59
N ARG A 136 -20.09 43.71 29.39
CA ARG A 136 -21.25 44.59 29.20
C ARG A 136 -22.50 44.06 29.90
N GLU A 137 -22.74 42.76 29.86
CA GLU A 137 -23.84 42.13 30.59
C GLU A 137 -23.68 42.27 32.10
N ALA A 138 -22.45 42.18 32.61
CA ALA A 138 -22.13 42.38 34.02
C ALA A 138 -22.27 43.86 34.46
N GLU A 139 -21.90 44.81 33.61
CA GLU A 139 -22.13 46.25 33.82
C GLU A 139 -23.63 46.60 33.76
N GLY A 140 -24.42 45.83 33.01
CA GLY A 140 -25.89 45.86 33.00
C GLY A 140 -26.44 47.27 32.73
N ASP A 141 -27.05 47.86 33.75
CA ASP A 141 -27.78 49.12 33.65
C ASP A 141 -26.91 50.35 33.94
N GLN A 142 -25.67 50.15 34.40
CA GLN A 142 -24.78 51.23 34.88
C GLN A 142 -24.43 52.27 33.81
N TYR A 143 -24.54 51.89 32.53
CA TYR A 143 -24.18 52.74 31.39
C TYR A 143 -25.26 52.86 30.32
N LYS A 144 -26.51 52.51 30.63
CA LYS A 144 -27.65 52.66 29.68
C LYS A 144 -27.90 54.11 29.26
N ASP A 145 -27.66 55.06 30.16
CA ASP A 145 -27.88 56.49 29.92
C ASP A 145 -26.70 57.16 29.19
N LYS A 146 -25.60 56.43 28.93
CA LYS A 146 -24.41 56.95 28.24
C LYS A 146 -24.41 56.56 26.76
N GLU A 147 -23.89 57.45 25.92
CA GLU A 147 -23.78 57.21 24.48
C GLU A 147 -22.78 56.09 24.17
N VAL A 148 -23.18 55.15 23.31
CA VAL A 148 -22.34 54.01 22.89
C VAL A 148 -21.61 54.35 21.60
N PHE A 149 -20.30 54.61 21.70
CA PHE A 149 -19.46 54.89 20.55
C PHE A 149 -18.79 53.61 20.03
N VAL A 150 -19.21 53.17 18.85
CA VAL A 150 -18.61 52.01 18.17
C VAL A 150 -17.78 52.49 16.98
N THR A 151 -16.48 52.21 17.00
CA THR A 151 -15.57 52.53 15.89
C THR A 151 -15.90 51.68 14.65
N GLN A 152 -15.61 52.21 13.46
CA GLN A 152 -15.82 51.46 12.20
C GLN A 152 -15.03 50.14 12.21
N ALA A 153 -13.78 50.17 12.68
CA ALA A 153 -12.93 48.99 12.80
C ALA A 153 -13.57 47.87 13.65
N TYR A 154 -14.26 48.21 14.74
CA TYR A 154 -14.94 47.22 15.57
C TYR A 154 -16.15 46.62 14.85
N LYS A 155 -16.91 47.43 14.09
CA LYS A 155 -18.02 46.93 13.26
C LYS A 155 -17.52 45.98 12.18
N ASP A 156 -16.38 46.28 11.58
CA ASP A 156 -15.78 45.45 10.54
C ASP A 156 -15.25 44.12 11.12
N GLN A 157 -14.55 44.16 12.27
CA GLN A 157 -14.13 42.95 12.99
C GLN A 157 -15.33 42.07 13.37
N MET A 158 -16.41 42.68 13.84
CA MET A 158 -17.65 41.99 14.19
C MET A 158 -18.31 41.30 12.99
N ALA A 159 -18.31 41.97 11.83
CA ALA A 159 -18.82 41.40 10.60
C ALA A 159 -17.92 40.25 10.09
N GLU A 160 -16.60 40.37 10.23
CA GLU A 160 -15.63 39.35 9.84
C GLU A 160 -15.78 38.07 10.67
N VAL A 161 -15.90 38.19 11.99
CA VAL A 161 -16.12 37.03 12.89
C VAL A 161 -17.44 36.32 12.57
N ARG A 162 -18.54 37.06 12.41
CA ARG A 162 -19.85 36.47 12.05
C ARG A 162 -19.81 35.74 10.71
N LYS A 163 -19.16 36.34 9.70
CA LYS A 163 -19.01 35.73 8.38
C LYS A 163 -18.17 34.45 8.45
N ALA A 164 -17.09 34.45 9.23
CA ALA A 164 -16.25 33.28 9.43
C ALA A 164 -17.01 32.14 10.14
N GLU A 165 -17.86 32.45 11.13
CA GLU A 165 -18.70 31.46 11.80
C GLU A 165 -19.75 30.83 10.89
N GLU A 166 -20.43 31.63 10.07
CA GLU A 166 -21.38 31.11 9.08
C GLU A 166 -20.70 30.20 8.04
N GLU A 167 -19.49 30.55 7.62
CA GLU A 167 -18.71 29.74 6.69
C GLU A 167 -18.26 28.41 7.31
N GLU A 168 -17.76 28.43 8.55
CA GLU A 168 -17.43 27.22 9.32
C GLU A 168 -18.67 26.33 9.49
N ARG A 169 -19.82 26.90 9.87
CA ARG A 169 -21.08 26.16 10.03
C ARG A 169 -21.50 25.49 8.72
N LYS A 170 -21.49 26.22 7.61
CA LYS A 170 -21.78 25.67 6.28
C LYS A 170 -20.79 24.57 5.88
N ARG A 171 -19.50 24.74 6.17
CA ARG A 171 -18.45 23.74 5.90
C ARG A 171 -18.67 22.48 6.73
N GLU A 172 -19.03 22.61 8.00
CA GLU A 172 -19.32 21.48 8.88
C GLU A 172 -20.58 20.71 8.44
N GLU A 173 -21.65 21.42 8.07
CA GLU A 173 -22.87 20.82 7.51
C GLU A 173 -22.58 20.05 6.22
N GLN A 174 -21.78 20.62 5.32
CA GLN A 174 -21.33 19.92 4.11
C GLN A 174 -20.49 18.69 4.43
N ARG A 175 -19.59 18.77 5.41
CA ARG A 175 -18.77 17.64 5.86
C ARG A 175 -19.63 16.53 6.46
N LYS A 176 -20.64 16.88 7.26
CA LYS A 176 -21.64 15.93 7.80
C LYS A 176 -22.43 15.27 6.67
N ARG A 177 -22.85 16.04 5.66
CA ARG A 177 -23.59 15.52 4.50
C ARG A 177 -22.75 14.60 3.60
N GLN A 178 -21.48 14.92 3.39
CA GLN A 178 -20.57 14.10 2.57
C GLN A 178 -20.07 12.84 3.30
N GLY A 179 -20.26 12.77 4.61
CA GLY A 179 -19.72 11.71 5.46
C GLY A 179 -18.20 11.80 5.61
N TYR A 180 -17.68 11.16 6.66
CA TYR A 180 -16.24 11.01 6.82
C TYR A 180 -15.73 9.99 5.80
N LYS A 181 -14.91 10.43 4.84
CA LYS A 181 -14.24 9.52 3.91
C LYS A 181 -13.40 8.54 4.73
N SER A 182 -13.57 7.24 4.46
CA SER A 182 -12.80 6.15 5.08
C SER A 182 -11.30 6.46 5.00
N THR A 183 -10.73 6.86 6.13
CA THR A 183 -9.33 7.27 6.25
C THR A 183 -8.63 6.19 7.06
N GLY A 184 -7.99 5.23 6.38
CA GLY A 184 -7.34 4.09 7.01
C GLY A 184 -6.41 3.34 6.07
N MET A 185 -5.69 2.36 6.61
CA MET A 185 -4.72 1.56 5.85
C MET A 185 -5.37 0.79 4.70
N THR A 186 -6.61 0.33 4.87
CA THR A 186 -7.38 -0.34 3.81
C THR A 186 -7.60 0.56 2.59
N HIS A 187 -7.92 1.83 2.81
CA HIS A 187 -8.04 2.82 1.74
C HIS A 187 -6.71 3.08 1.05
N PHE A 188 -5.61 3.14 1.81
CA PHE A 188 -4.27 3.28 1.25
C PHE A 188 -3.91 2.10 0.34
N TYR A 189 -4.10 0.86 0.81
CA TYR A 189 -3.83 -0.34 0.01
C TYR A 189 -4.72 -0.40 -1.22
N ARG A 190 -6.01 -0.10 -1.10
CA ARG A 190 -6.92 -0.01 -2.24
C ARG A 190 -6.40 0.99 -3.29
N LYS A 191 -6.06 2.21 -2.87
CA LYS A 191 -5.54 3.24 -3.78
C LYS A 191 -4.24 2.80 -4.45
N MET A 192 -3.33 2.17 -3.72
CA MET A 192 -2.07 1.66 -4.26
C MET A 192 -2.30 0.57 -5.31
N LEU A 193 -3.25 -0.34 -5.05
CA LEU A 193 -3.64 -1.37 -6.02
C LEU A 193 -4.30 -0.74 -7.26
N GLU A 194 -5.26 0.16 -7.08
CA GLU A 194 -5.90 0.91 -8.18
C GLU A 194 -4.86 1.67 -9.03
N GLU A 195 -3.88 2.33 -8.41
CA GLU A 195 -2.80 3.01 -9.15
C GLU A 195 -1.92 1.99 -9.91
N SER A 196 -1.62 0.83 -9.32
CA SER A 196 -0.84 -0.21 -9.99
C SER A 196 -1.60 -0.81 -11.18
N GLU A 197 -2.91 -1.03 -11.05
CA GLU A 197 -3.79 -1.52 -12.10
C GLU A 197 -3.90 -0.50 -13.24
N GLN A 198 -4.11 0.78 -12.92
CA GLN A 198 -4.12 1.85 -13.92
C GLN A 198 -2.80 1.96 -14.69
N ASN A 199 -1.66 1.84 -13.98
CA ASN A 199 -0.35 1.87 -14.63
C ASN A 199 -0.16 0.67 -15.57
N HIS A 200 -0.62 -0.51 -15.15
CA HIS A 200 -0.58 -1.73 -15.96
C HIS A 200 -1.52 -1.64 -17.16
N GLU A 201 -2.77 -1.22 -16.96
CA GLU A 201 -3.77 -1.05 -18.02
C GLU A 201 -3.29 -0.03 -19.07
N ALA A 202 -2.73 1.10 -18.65
CA ALA A 202 -2.17 2.09 -19.58
C ALA A 202 -0.99 1.52 -20.38
N THR A 203 -0.20 0.64 -19.77
CA THR A 203 0.91 -0.05 -20.43
C THR A 203 0.40 -1.06 -21.46
N VAL A 204 -0.59 -1.88 -21.10
CA VAL A 204 -1.22 -2.86 -21.99
C VAL A 204 -1.99 -2.17 -23.12
N ALA A 205 -2.69 -1.08 -22.83
CA ALA A 205 -3.38 -0.28 -23.86
C ALA A 205 -2.39 0.35 -24.84
N ALA A 206 -1.20 0.75 -24.38
CA ALA A 206 -0.15 1.28 -25.27
C ALA A 206 0.41 0.21 -26.21
N THR A 207 0.51 -1.05 -25.77
CA THR A 207 0.97 -2.16 -26.62
C THR A 207 -0.12 -2.68 -27.56
N GLN A 208 -1.39 -2.62 -27.16
CA GLN A 208 -2.54 -3.06 -27.98
C GLN A 208 -2.97 -2.05 -29.06
N LYS A 209 -2.66 -0.76 -28.89
CA LYS A 209 -3.15 0.32 -29.76
C LYS A 209 -2.70 0.27 -31.22
N THR A 210 -1.77 -0.61 -31.57
CA THR A 210 -1.26 -0.70 -32.95
C THR A 210 -2.02 -1.65 -33.85
N ARG A 211 -3.01 -2.43 -33.39
CA ARG A 211 -3.73 -3.34 -34.29
C ARG A 211 -5.22 -3.46 -33.99
N ILE A 212 -6.00 -2.61 -34.63
CA ILE A 212 -7.32 -2.98 -35.15
C ILE A 212 -7.18 -2.93 -36.68
N ILE A 213 -6.59 -3.97 -37.27
CA ILE A 213 -6.59 -4.20 -38.71
C ILE A 213 -7.39 -5.47 -38.94
N GLY A 214 -8.68 -5.27 -39.18
CA GLY A 214 -9.68 -6.26 -39.54
C GLY A 214 -10.97 -5.51 -39.90
N PRO A 215 -11.79 -5.99 -40.85
CA PRO A 215 -13.04 -5.34 -41.17
C PRO A 215 -13.89 -5.26 -39.90
N GLN A 216 -14.38 -4.07 -39.54
CA GLN A 216 -15.38 -3.89 -38.50
C GLN A 216 -16.66 -4.66 -38.90
N GLY A 217 -16.72 -5.93 -38.53
CA GLY A 217 -17.98 -6.60 -38.27
C GLY A 217 -18.59 -6.04 -36.98
N PRO A 218 -19.93 -6.00 -36.86
CA PRO A 218 -20.58 -5.60 -35.62
C PRO A 218 -20.08 -6.49 -34.47
N ALA A 219 -19.85 -5.87 -33.31
CA ALA A 219 -19.23 -6.48 -32.13
C ALA A 219 -19.66 -7.94 -31.90
N PRO A 220 -18.73 -8.89 -31.66
CA PRO A 220 -19.14 -10.23 -31.31
C PRO A 220 -19.92 -10.17 -30.00
N ASN A 221 -21.19 -10.52 -30.06
CA ASN A 221 -21.98 -10.83 -28.88
C ASN A 221 -21.17 -11.86 -28.07
N LEU A 222 -20.78 -11.51 -26.85
CA LEU A 222 -20.08 -12.38 -25.89
C LEU A 222 -20.97 -13.53 -25.38
N THR A 223 -21.92 -14.00 -26.19
CA THR A 223 -22.62 -15.24 -25.98
C THR A 223 -21.77 -16.33 -26.60
N ILE A 224 -20.96 -17.00 -25.77
CA ILE A 224 -20.29 -18.25 -26.14
C ILE A 224 -21.40 -19.26 -26.45
N VAL A 225 -21.82 -19.33 -27.72
CA VAL A 225 -22.61 -20.45 -28.20
C VAL A 225 -21.63 -21.60 -28.30
N LYS A 226 -21.74 -22.53 -27.35
CA LYS A 226 -20.97 -23.78 -27.34
C LYS A 226 -21.13 -24.43 -28.72
N PRO A 227 -20.04 -24.73 -29.46
CA PRO A 227 -20.13 -25.34 -30.77
C PRO A 227 -20.95 -26.65 -30.70
N PRO A 228 -21.77 -26.95 -31.73
CA PRO A 228 -22.72 -28.08 -31.71
C PRO A 228 -22.05 -29.45 -31.55
N ASP A 229 -20.73 -29.54 -31.75
CA ASP A 229 -19.97 -30.79 -31.75
C ASP A 229 -19.53 -31.24 -30.34
N HIS A 230 -19.91 -30.52 -29.27
CA HIS A 230 -19.63 -30.91 -27.89
C HIS A 230 -20.91 -31.22 -27.10
N ALA A 231 -21.85 -31.94 -27.71
CA ALA A 231 -22.81 -32.71 -26.94
C ALA A 231 -22.02 -33.84 -26.24
N SER A 232 -22.02 -33.82 -24.90
CA SER A 232 -21.46 -34.94 -24.12
C SER A 232 -22.23 -36.20 -24.49
N LEU A 233 -21.53 -37.23 -24.97
CA LEU A 233 -22.12 -38.55 -25.25
C LEU A 233 -22.89 -39.03 -24.02
N SER A 234 -23.97 -39.77 -24.24
CA SER A 234 -24.74 -40.33 -23.14
C SER A 234 -23.89 -41.31 -22.32
N ASP A 235 -24.12 -41.38 -21.00
CA ASP A 235 -23.37 -42.29 -20.11
C ASP A 235 -23.47 -43.76 -20.57
N LEU A 236 -24.55 -44.13 -21.24
CA LEU A 236 -24.73 -45.44 -21.89
C LEU A 236 -23.75 -45.67 -23.06
N GLU A 237 -23.59 -44.68 -23.92
CA GLU A 237 -22.66 -44.76 -25.05
C GLU A 237 -21.22 -44.75 -24.55
N LEU A 238 -20.91 -43.93 -23.54
CA LEU A 238 -19.61 -43.90 -22.89
C LEU A 238 -19.25 -45.25 -22.26
N ALA A 239 -20.20 -45.89 -21.56
CA ALA A 239 -19.99 -47.21 -21.00
C ALA A 239 -19.79 -48.28 -22.08
N ARG A 240 -20.49 -48.19 -23.22
CA ARG A 240 -20.30 -49.10 -24.36
C ARG A 240 -18.92 -48.96 -24.97
N ILE A 241 -18.46 -47.72 -25.18
CA ILE A 241 -17.12 -47.42 -25.71
C ILE A 241 -16.05 -47.92 -24.74
N ALA A 242 -16.19 -47.63 -23.44
CA ALA A 242 -15.23 -48.08 -22.42
C ALA A 242 -15.16 -49.61 -22.30
N ARG A 243 -16.29 -50.32 -22.38
CA ARG A 243 -16.31 -51.80 -22.43
C ARG A 243 -15.68 -52.35 -23.70
N ALA A 244 -15.86 -51.69 -24.84
CA ALA A 244 -15.19 -52.06 -26.10
C ALA A 244 -13.67 -51.84 -26.03
N GLU A 245 -13.23 -50.83 -25.27
CA GLU A 245 -11.81 -50.61 -24.92
C GLU A 245 -11.28 -51.59 -23.85
N GLY A 246 -12.12 -52.50 -23.34
CA GLY A 246 -11.74 -53.51 -22.34
C GLY A 246 -11.79 -53.03 -20.89
N LYS A 247 -12.40 -51.88 -20.61
CA LYS A 247 -12.60 -51.35 -19.24
C LYS A 247 -13.89 -51.91 -18.63
N GLU A 248 -13.83 -52.25 -17.35
CA GLU A 248 -14.99 -52.69 -16.59
C GLU A 248 -15.73 -51.48 -16.02
N VAL A 249 -16.92 -51.19 -16.54
CA VAL A 249 -17.76 -50.06 -16.11
C VAL A 249 -19.13 -50.57 -15.66
N GLU A 250 -19.49 -50.31 -14.41
CA GLU A 250 -20.80 -50.62 -13.82
C GLU A 250 -21.80 -49.49 -14.12
N LEU A 251 -23.03 -49.89 -14.46
CA LEU A 251 -24.17 -49.00 -14.67
C LEU A 251 -25.22 -49.29 -13.61
N ASN A 252 -25.83 -48.24 -13.05
CA ASN A 252 -27.02 -48.34 -12.19
C ASN A 252 -28.28 -48.65 -13.01
N ASP A 253 -29.38 -48.97 -12.33
CA ASP A 253 -30.69 -49.23 -12.94
C ASP A 253 -31.22 -48.06 -13.80
N ASP A 254 -30.80 -46.83 -13.48
CA ASP A 254 -31.09 -45.61 -14.25
C ASP A 254 -30.12 -45.38 -15.43
N ASN A 255 -29.34 -46.39 -15.83
CA ASN A 255 -28.38 -46.35 -16.94
C ASN A 255 -27.26 -45.31 -16.78
N GLN A 256 -26.96 -44.90 -15.54
CA GLN A 256 -25.90 -43.98 -15.20
C GLN A 256 -24.65 -44.74 -14.72
N ILE A 257 -23.47 -44.23 -15.05
CA ILE A 257 -22.20 -44.84 -14.63
C ILE A 257 -22.00 -44.62 -13.13
N VAL A 258 -21.82 -45.71 -12.39
CA VAL A 258 -21.65 -45.67 -10.92
C VAL A 258 -20.36 -44.93 -10.54
N ASP A 259 -19.28 -45.15 -11.31
CA ASP A 259 -17.96 -44.58 -11.04
C ASP A 259 -17.29 -44.09 -12.33
N LYS A 260 -17.26 -42.77 -12.56
CA LYS A 260 -16.70 -42.18 -13.79
C LYS A 260 -15.19 -42.39 -13.95
N ARG A 261 -14.51 -42.86 -12.90
CA ARG A 261 -13.08 -43.17 -12.90
C ARG A 261 -12.78 -44.40 -13.73
N ASP A 262 -13.72 -45.32 -13.85
CA ASP A 262 -13.59 -46.54 -14.63
C ASP A 262 -13.54 -46.27 -16.15
N LEU A 263 -13.93 -45.05 -16.58
CA LEU A 263 -13.76 -44.57 -17.96
C LEU A 263 -12.31 -44.15 -18.28
N LEU A 264 -11.48 -43.90 -17.28
CA LEU A 264 -10.13 -43.38 -17.46
C LEU A 264 -9.15 -44.50 -17.86
N ASN A 265 -8.18 -44.17 -18.71
CA ASN A 265 -7.08 -45.08 -19.04
C ASN A 265 -6.23 -45.31 -17.78
N ALA A 266 -5.91 -46.58 -17.49
CA ALA A 266 -5.20 -47.01 -16.28
C ALA A 266 -3.77 -46.43 -16.10
N GLY A 267 -3.30 -45.52 -16.95
CA GLY A 267 -1.92 -45.04 -16.95
C GLY A 267 -1.60 -43.88 -16.01
N LEU A 268 -2.60 -43.20 -15.41
CA LEU A 268 -2.34 -41.94 -14.68
C LEU A 268 -2.47 -42.02 -13.16
N ASN A 269 -2.98 -43.11 -12.56
CA ASN A 269 -3.22 -43.19 -11.10
C ASN A 269 -3.14 -44.63 -10.52
N LEU A 270 -2.08 -45.41 -10.82
CA LEU A 270 -1.91 -46.79 -10.30
C LEU A 270 -1.17 -46.90 -8.95
N ALA A 271 -0.91 -45.80 -8.24
CA ALA A 271 -0.13 -45.86 -7.00
C ALA A 271 -0.92 -46.31 -5.75
N ALA A 272 -2.26 -46.45 -5.82
CA ALA A 272 -3.06 -46.90 -4.69
C ALA A 272 -4.07 -48.00 -5.09
N PRO A 273 -4.17 -49.10 -4.33
CA PRO A 273 -5.17 -50.14 -4.60
C PRO A 273 -6.59 -49.60 -4.41
N ASN A 274 -7.50 -50.00 -5.31
CA ASN A 274 -8.91 -49.59 -5.35
C ASN A 274 -9.62 -49.93 -4.02
N THR A 275 -10.01 -48.92 -3.24
CA THR A 275 -10.57 -49.06 -1.89
C THR A 275 -12.03 -49.54 -1.83
N ARG A 276 -12.60 -50.02 -2.94
CA ARG A 276 -13.98 -50.55 -3.01
C ARG A 276 -14.28 -51.72 -2.06
N ARG A 277 -13.28 -52.33 -1.44
CA ARG A 277 -13.46 -53.42 -0.45
C ARG A 277 -12.79 -53.18 0.89
N LEU A 278 -12.84 -51.94 1.41
CA LEU A 278 -12.37 -51.63 2.76
C LEU A 278 -13.49 -51.17 3.72
N GLY A 279 -14.66 -51.81 3.62
CA GLY A 279 -15.71 -51.73 4.64
C GLY A 279 -15.95 -53.11 5.22
N MET A 280 -15.91 -53.22 6.56
CA MET A 280 -16.18 -54.43 7.35
C MET A 280 -14.98 -55.36 7.64
N ARG A 281 -14.01 -54.84 8.40
CA ARG A 281 -13.24 -55.67 9.35
C ARG A 281 -13.32 -55.02 10.73
N SER A 282 -14.21 -55.54 11.56
CA SER A 282 -14.35 -55.18 12.97
C SER A 282 -13.03 -55.46 13.68
N ALA A 283 -12.39 -54.42 14.22
CA ALA A 283 -11.15 -54.55 14.95
C ALA A 283 -11.45 -54.97 16.39
N ASN A 284 -10.95 -56.15 16.76
CA ASN A 284 -10.93 -56.66 18.11
C ASN A 284 -10.15 -55.73 19.05
N ALA A 285 -10.70 -55.59 20.25
CA ALA A 285 -10.14 -54.85 21.38
C ALA A 285 -8.77 -55.40 21.81
N GLN A 286 -7.86 -54.52 22.21
CA GLN A 286 -7.06 -54.54 23.45
C GLN A 286 -5.94 -53.49 23.38
N ALA A 287 -6.06 -52.41 24.16
CA ALA A 287 -4.92 -51.73 24.78
C ALA A 287 -5.44 -50.70 25.80
N SER A 288 -5.07 -50.95 27.04
CA SER A 288 -5.43 -50.22 28.25
C SER A 288 -4.44 -49.09 28.56
N GLN A 289 -5.01 -47.95 28.97
CA GLN A 289 -4.56 -46.97 29.97
C GLN A 289 -3.21 -46.23 29.78
N VAL A 290 -3.29 -44.89 29.72
CA VAL A 290 -2.77 -43.92 30.73
C VAL A 290 -3.09 -42.49 30.25
N GLY A 291 -3.57 -41.62 31.13
CA GLY A 291 -3.56 -40.15 30.93
C GLY A 291 -4.92 -39.46 31.11
N SER A 292 -5.12 -38.91 32.30
CA SER A 292 -6.31 -38.12 32.69
C SER A 292 -6.34 -36.75 32.01
N GLU A 293 -7.15 -36.61 30.96
CA GLU A 293 -7.83 -35.36 30.62
C GLU A 293 -9.30 -35.67 30.34
N THR A 294 -10.20 -34.89 30.94
CA THR A 294 -11.64 -35.04 30.77
C THR A 294 -12.04 -34.55 29.37
N ILE A 295 -11.89 -35.42 28.38
CA ILE A 295 -12.49 -35.21 27.05
C ILE A 295 -14.00 -35.27 27.25
N GLN A 296 -14.68 -34.12 27.18
CA GLN A 296 -16.13 -34.05 27.10
C GLN A 296 -16.56 -34.72 25.80
N THR A 297 -16.92 -36.00 25.87
CA THR A 297 -17.58 -36.71 24.80
C THR A 297 -19.03 -36.22 24.73
N HIS A 298 -19.31 -35.29 23.81
CA HIS A 298 -20.69 -34.99 23.47
C HIS A 298 -21.30 -36.20 22.75
N ARG A 299 -22.05 -36.98 23.52
CA ARG A 299 -23.02 -37.96 23.05
C ARG A 299 -23.83 -37.32 21.92
N ALA A 300 -23.80 -37.95 20.75
CA ALA A 300 -24.63 -37.60 19.62
C ALA A 300 -26.11 -37.55 20.06
N VAL A 301 -26.60 -36.34 20.30
CA VAL A 301 -28.02 -36.01 20.30
C VAL A 301 -28.40 -35.66 18.86
N GLY A 302 -29.56 -36.15 18.47
CA GLY A 302 -29.99 -36.32 17.09
C GLY A 302 -29.86 -35.10 16.18
N THR A 303 -29.95 -35.41 14.90
CA THR A 303 -29.97 -34.55 13.72
C THR A 303 -31.05 -33.45 13.76
N ALA A 304 -30.94 -32.48 14.69
CA ALA A 304 -31.84 -31.32 14.76
C ALA A 304 -31.24 -30.07 15.45
N ALA A 305 -29.95 -30.04 15.82
CA ALA A 305 -29.31 -28.77 16.16
C ALA A 305 -29.05 -28.01 14.84
N SER A 306 -29.87 -26.99 14.58
CA SER A 306 -29.78 -26.19 13.35
C SER A 306 -28.37 -25.62 13.20
N ARG A 307 -27.80 -25.65 11.99
CA ARG A 307 -26.48 -25.08 11.64
C ARG A 307 -26.28 -23.64 12.17
N ARG A 308 -27.38 -22.90 12.40
CA ARG A 308 -27.39 -21.59 13.05
C ARG A 308 -26.92 -21.62 14.51
N GLU A 309 -27.31 -22.62 15.29
CA GLU A 309 -26.95 -22.74 16.71
C GLU A 309 -25.48 -23.13 16.90
N ILE A 310 -24.95 -23.99 16.02
CA ILE A 310 -23.52 -24.35 15.99
C ILE A 310 -22.68 -23.11 15.67
N ASN A 311 -23.12 -22.32 14.69
CA ASN A 311 -22.44 -21.08 14.31
C ASN A 311 -22.53 -20.02 15.43
N GLU A 312 -23.66 -19.92 16.12
CA GLU A 312 -23.85 -18.97 17.22
C GLU A 312 -22.98 -19.34 18.43
N ARG A 313 -22.87 -20.63 18.78
CA ARG A 313 -21.98 -21.09 19.85
C ARG A 313 -20.52 -20.78 19.51
N ARG A 314 -20.08 -21.10 18.29
CA ARG A 314 -18.72 -20.78 17.81
C ARG A 314 -18.47 -19.27 17.80
N ALA A 315 -19.46 -18.46 17.43
CA ALA A 315 -19.35 -17.00 17.45
C ALA A 315 -19.22 -16.44 18.87
N ARG A 316 -19.89 -17.03 19.86
CA ARG A 316 -19.75 -16.65 21.29
C ARG A 316 -18.37 -16.99 21.83
N GLU A 317 -17.82 -18.15 21.49
CA GLU A 317 -16.44 -18.54 21.87
C GLU A 317 -15.40 -17.59 21.27
N ILE A 318 -15.52 -17.26 19.97
CA ILE A 318 -14.63 -16.28 19.31
C ILE A 318 -14.75 -14.91 19.97
N ARG A 319 -15.96 -14.48 20.32
CA ARG A 319 -16.19 -13.19 20.99
C ARG A 319 -15.53 -13.14 22.37
N GLN A 320 -15.60 -14.22 23.14
CA GLN A 320 -14.93 -14.31 24.44
C GLN A 320 -13.40 -14.24 24.28
N GLN A 321 -12.83 -14.96 23.31
CA GLN A 321 -11.40 -14.89 23.01
C GLN A 321 -10.94 -13.48 22.60
N MET A 322 -11.76 -12.78 21.80
CA MET A 322 -11.47 -11.40 21.40
C MET A 322 -11.54 -10.43 22.59
N GLU A 323 -12.53 -10.57 23.47
CA GLU A 323 -12.69 -9.73 24.66
C GLU A 323 -11.53 -9.95 25.67
N GLU A 324 -11.06 -11.19 25.80
CA GLU A 324 -9.87 -11.52 26.61
C GLU A 324 -8.60 -10.89 26.04
N GLU A 325 -8.38 -10.96 24.72
CA GLU A 325 -7.24 -10.33 24.06
C GLU A 325 -7.30 -8.80 24.13
N GLU A 326 -8.48 -8.19 23.93
CA GLU A 326 -8.69 -6.75 24.12
C GLU A 326 -8.42 -6.33 25.58
N GLY A 327 -8.86 -7.15 26.54
CA GLY A 327 -8.55 -6.98 27.96
C GLY A 327 -7.04 -7.02 28.22
N ARG A 328 -6.33 -7.97 27.64
CA ARG A 328 -4.87 -8.08 27.77
C ARG A 328 -4.14 -6.87 27.18
N VAL A 329 -4.52 -6.46 25.98
CA VAL A 329 -3.92 -5.31 25.28
C VAL A 329 -4.21 -3.99 26.01
N THR A 330 -5.42 -3.82 26.54
CA THR A 330 -5.76 -2.61 27.32
C THR A 330 -5.00 -2.55 28.63
N GLN A 331 -4.81 -3.67 29.33
CA GLN A 331 -3.96 -3.73 30.52
C GLN A 331 -2.50 -3.41 30.20
N GLU A 332 -1.94 -4.01 29.14
CA GLU A 332 -0.57 -3.74 28.71
C GLU A 332 -0.35 -2.25 28.37
N LYS A 333 -1.31 -1.62 27.67
CA LYS A 333 -1.29 -0.18 27.39
C LYS A 333 -1.33 0.66 28.66
N ARG A 334 -2.21 0.32 29.61
CA ARG A 334 -2.29 1.04 30.90
C ARG A 334 -0.98 0.94 31.68
N LEU A 335 -0.36 -0.24 31.72
CA LEU A 335 0.94 -0.42 32.36
C LEU A 335 2.03 0.41 31.67
N ALA A 336 2.07 0.42 30.34
CA ALA A 336 3.02 1.25 29.59
C ALA A 336 2.82 2.74 29.85
N GLU A 337 1.56 3.22 29.89
CA GLU A 337 1.22 4.60 30.25
C GLU A 337 1.67 4.93 31.70
N GLU A 338 1.40 4.05 32.66
CA GLU A 338 1.87 4.19 34.04
C GLU A 338 3.40 4.23 34.12
N GLU A 339 4.12 3.39 33.37
CA GLU A 339 5.58 3.45 33.31
C GLU A 339 6.07 4.77 32.72
N THR A 340 5.45 5.26 31.65
CA THR A 340 5.84 6.54 31.04
C THR A 340 5.60 7.70 32.00
N THR A 341 4.44 7.72 32.68
CA THR A 341 4.11 8.76 33.66
C THR A 341 5.06 8.72 34.85
N ARG A 342 5.40 7.52 35.37
CA ARG A 342 6.42 7.33 36.42
C ARG A 342 7.79 7.85 35.97
N ARG A 343 8.22 7.56 34.75
CA ARG A 343 9.49 8.08 34.20
C ARG A 343 9.49 9.60 34.09
N ILE A 344 8.36 10.20 33.72
CA ILE A 344 8.24 11.67 33.64
C ILE A 344 8.26 12.27 35.05
N VAL A 345 7.52 11.70 36.00
CA VAL A 345 7.51 12.18 37.40
C VAL A 345 8.89 12.05 38.05
N ALA A 346 9.59 10.93 37.82
CA ALA A 346 10.96 10.74 38.31
C ALA A 346 11.97 11.74 37.73
N LYS A 347 11.71 12.26 36.51
CA LYS A 347 12.53 13.31 35.89
C LYS A 347 12.16 14.73 36.33
N ARG A 348 11.03 14.92 36.99
CA ARG A 348 10.62 16.23 37.52
C ARG A 348 11.31 16.46 38.86
N ASN A 349 11.89 17.65 39.03
CA ASN A 349 12.44 18.08 40.30
C ASN A 349 11.30 18.21 41.32
N THR A 350 11.49 17.66 42.52
CA THR A 350 10.52 17.76 43.60
C THR A 350 10.51 19.19 44.16
N GLU A 351 9.44 19.58 44.86
CA GLU A 351 9.37 20.91 45.50
C GLU A 351 10.52 21.14 46.48
N VAL A 352 10.99 20.07 47.15
CA VAL A 352 12.14 20.09 48.05
C VAL A 352 13.44 20.38 47.29
N ASP A 353 13.62 19.79 46.09
CA ASP A 353 14.78 20.08 45.24
C ASP A 353 14.81 21.54 44.79
N VAL A 354 13.63 22.10 44.46
CA VAL A 354 13.48 23.51 44.09
C VAL A 354 13.77 24.44 45.28
N GLN A 355 13.27 24.11 46.47
CA GLN A 355 13.54 24.87 47.70
C GLN A 355 15.03 24.82 48.08
N SER A 356 15.66 23.64 48.06
CA SER A 356 17.10 23.51 48.33
C SER A 356 17.97 24.24 47.29
N ALA A 357 17.55 24.29 46.02
CA ALA A 357 18.23 25.05 44.98
C ALA A 357 18.08 26.57 45.22
N ARG A 358 16.90 27.01 45.68
CA ARG A 358 16.64 28.40 46.05
C ARG A 358 17.45 28.83 47.27
N GLU A 359 17.54 28.00 48.29
CA GLU A 359 18.37 28.26 49.49
C GLU A 359 19.85 28.34 49.13
N ARG A 360 20.37 27.39 48.33
CA ARG A 360 21.75 27.44 47.83
C ARG A 360 22.03 28.71 47.01
N TYR A 361 21.06 29.14 46.20
CA TYR A 361 21.17 30.39 45.44
C TYR A 361 21.20 31.61 46.37
N LEU A 362 20.32 31.68 47.36
CA LEU A 362 20.29 32.77 48.34
C LEU A 362 21.57 32.82 49.18
N HIS A 363 22.11 31.67 49.57
CA HIS A 363 23.38 31.58 50.30
C HIS A 363 24.55 32.09 49.46
N ARG A 364 24.66 31.64 48.19
CA ARG A 364 25.67 32.18 47.26
C ARG A 364 25.53 33.68 47.05
N LYS A 365 24.29 34.18 46.98
CA LYS A 365 24.02 35.62 46.83
C LYS A 365 24.44 36.41 48.07
N ARG A 366 24.17 35.89 49.28
CA ARG A 366 24.62 36.50 50.54
C ARG A 366 26.14 36.52 50.65
N GLN A 367 26.80 35.39 50.41
CA GLN A 367 28.26 35.31 50.42
C GLN A 367 28.89 36.27 49.40
N ARG A 368 28.32 36.39 48.19
CA ARG A 368 28.82 37.32 47.18
C ARG A 368 28.73 38.78 47.65
N LEU A 369 27.62 39.16 48.31
CA LEU A 369 27.46 40.50 48.86
C LEU A 369 28.42 40.74 50.03
N GLU A 370 28.61 39.75 50.90
CA GLU A 370 29.57 39.84 52.01
C GLU A 370 31.01 39.98 51.49
N THR A 371 31.43 39.18 50.50
CA THR A 371 32.76 39.32 49.88
C THR A 371 32.93 40.66 49.19
N GLU A 372 31.89 41.15 48.50
CA GLU A 372 31.91 42.46 47.84
C GLU A 372 32.02 43.59 48.88
N THR A 373 31.38 43.45 50.05
CA THR A 373 31.55 44.39 51.15
C THR A 373 32.92 44.30 51.84
N GLN A 374 33.51 43.10 51.91
CA GLN A 374 34.86 42.89 52.48
C GLN A 374 35.95 43.42 51.55
N ASP A 375 35.83 43.22 50.24
CA ASP A 375 36.74 43.77 49.23
C ASP A 375 36.72 45.31 49.19
N LEU A 376 35.58 45.94 49.52
CA LEU A 376 35.47 47.40 49.66
C LEU A 376 36.05 47.94 50.98
N MET A 377 36.31 47.09 51.97
CA MET A 377 36.89 47.48 53.27
C MET A 377 38.40 47.27 53.37
N ILE A 378 39.06 46.68 52.36
CA ILE A 378 40.52 46.57 52.31
C ILE A 378 41.07 47.84 51.63
N PRO A 379 41.71 48.79 52.34
CA PRO A 379 42.37 49.92 51.70
C PRO A 379 43.54 49.40 50.86
N SER A 380 43.59 49.79 49.58
CA SER A 380 44.72 49.55 48.71
C SER A 380 45.97 50.21 49.33
N VAL A 381 46.88 49.38 49.84
CA VAL A 381 48.21 49.80 50.33
C VAL A 381 49.09 50.22 49.17
#